data_AF-A0A9D7BJS1-F1
#
_entry.id   AF-A0A9D7BJS1-F1
#
_cell.length_a   1.000
_cell.length_b   1.000
_cell.length_c   1.000
_cell.angle_alpha   90.00
_cell.angle_beta   90.00
_cell.angle_gamma   90.00
#
_symmetry.space_group_name_H-M   'P 1'
#
loop_
_entity.id
_entity.type
_entity.pdbx_description
1 polymer ?
#
loop_
_entity_poly.entity_id
_entity_poly.type
_entity_poly.pdbx_seq_one_letter_code
_entity_poly.pdbx_strand_id
1 'polypeptide(L)'
;MSTQQDFGSWLFGLMEYSMAPNWVFEISGMYNIDPKKKDARGIIAKTLYPTFGAVFNKDNNRFALRFVKQVEGVVCSGGICRLEPAFSGIRFNMNTIF
;
A
#
# COMPACT_ATOMS: atom_id res chain seq x y z
N MET A 1 -13.92 -15.74 -6.38
CA MET A 1 -13.57 -16.66 -5.28
C MET A 1 -14.28 -16.14 -4.03
N SER A 2 -15.45 -16.71 -3.70
CA SER A 2 -16.27 -16.29 -2.56
C SER A 2 -16.47 -17.49 -1.65
N THR A 3 -15.58 -17.65 -0.69
CA THR A 3 -15.66 -18.65 0.38
C THR A 3 -16.13 -17.96 1.66
N GLN A 4 -16.92 -18.68 2.46
CA GLN A 4 -17.61 -18.13 3.64
C GLN A 4 -16.69 -17.92 4.86
N GLN A 5 -15.41 -18.34 4.76
CA GLN A 5 -14.40 -18.24 5.82
C GLN A 5 -13.39 -17.10 5.59
N ASP A 6 -13.46 -16.38 4.47
CA ASP A 6 -12.53 -15.30 4.17
C ASP A 6 -12.94 -13.97 4.83
N PHE A 7 -11.94 -13.20 5.27
CA PHE A 7 -12.04 -11.91 5.97
C PHE A 7 -12.62 -10.76 5.11
N GLY A 8 -13.45 -11.09 4.12
CA GLY A 8 -14.04 -10.17 3.16
C GLY A 8 -13.21 -10.02 1.88
N SER A 9 -13.83 -9.46 0.85
CA SER A 9 -13.16 -9.19 -0.42
C SER A 9 -12.46 -7.83 -0.37
N TRP A 10 -11.16 -7.84 -0.59
CA TRP A 10 -10.32 -6.64 -0.67
C TRP A 10 -10.04 -6.33 -2.13
N LEU A 11 -10.35 -5.11 -2.55
CA LEU A 11 -9.98 -4.60 -3.87
C LEU A 11 -8.75 -3.72 -3.71
N PHE A 12 -7.71 -4.04 -4.46
CA PHE A 12 -6.53 -3.20 -4.59
C PHE A 12 -6.51 -2.58 -5.97
N GLY A 13 -6.38 -1.26 -6.01
CA GLY A 13 -6.10 -0.50 -7.23
C GLY A 13 -4.76 0.20 -7.08
N LEU A 14 -3.96 0.19 -8.15
CA LEU A 14 -2.72 0.94 -8.27
C LEU A 14 -2.74 1.65 -9.62
N MET A 15 -2.44 2.94 -9.61
CA MET A 15 -2.20 3.76 -10.79
C MET A 15 -0.80 4.34 -10.68
N GLU A 16 0.01 4.06 -11.68
CA GLU A 16 1.36 4.59 -11.80
C GLU A 16 1.46 5.40 -13.09
N TYR A 17 2.00 6.61 -12.98
CA TYR A 17 2.25 7.49 -14.09
C TYR A 17 3.72 7.87 -14.11
N SER A 18 4.45 7.35 -15.10
CA SER A 18 5.85 7.66 -15.32
C SER A 18 5.99 8.74 -16.41
N MET A 19 6.54 9.88 -16.02
CA MET A 19 6.95 10.92 -16.95
C MET A 19 8.47 10.81 -17.13
N ALA A 20 8.87 10.22 -18.26
CA ALA A 20 10.26 10.12 -18.65
C ALA A 20 10.90 11.53 -18.74
N PRO A 21 12.17 11.72 -18.34
CA PRO A 21 13.11 10.72 -17.80
C PRO A 21 13.19 10.65 -16.27
N ASN A 22 12.52 11.53 -15.53
CA ASN A 22 12.90 11.81 -14.14
C ASN A 22 11.77 11.66 -13.10
N TRP A 23 10.50 11.60 -13.48
CA TRP A 23 9.40 11.64 -12.51
C TRP A 23 8.50 10.41 -12.62
N VAL A 24 8.17 9.81 -11.47
CA VAL A 24 7.17 8.75 -11.38
C VAL A 24 6.22 9.09 -10.25
N PHE A 25 4.93 9.11 -10.54
CA PHE A 25 3.88 9.28 -9.55
C PHE A 25 3.13 7.97 -9.39
N GLU A 26 2.84 7.61 -8.15
CA GLU A 26 2.11 6.40 -7.81
C GLU A 26 0.97 6.75 -6.87
N ILE A 27 -0.22 6.23 -7.15
CA ILE A 27 -1.37 6.32 -6.27
C ILE A 27 -1.97 4.93 -6.20
N SER A 28 -2.03 4.37 -5.00
CA SER A 28 -2.72 3.11 -4.75
C SER A 28 -3.73 3.24 -3.63
N GLY A 29 -4.72 2.36 -3.66
CA GLY A 29 -5.73 2.26 -2.63
C GLY A 29 -6.12 0.80 -2.44
N MET A 30 -6.04 0.32 -1.20
CA MET A 30 -6.74 -0.89 -0.81
C MET A 30 -8.08 -0.48 -0.20
N TYR A 31 -9.16 -1.03 -0.74
CA TYR A 31 -10.51 -0.80 -0.29
C TYR A 31 -11.20 -2.13 0.00
N ASN A 32 -11.75 -2.27 1.21
CA ASN A 32 -12.49 -3.45 1.60
C ASN A 32 -13.95 -3.32 1.11
N ILE A 33 -14.37 -4.19 0.18
CA ILE A 33 -15.67 -4.11 -0.50
C ILE A 33 -16.76 -4.85 0.28
N ASP A 34 -16.44 -6.01 0.87
CA ASP A 34 -17.43 -6.86 1.54
C ASP A 34 -16.86 -7.42 2.86
N PRO A 35 -16.77 -6.61 3.93
CA PRO A 35 -16.35 -7.09 5.24
C PRO A 35 -17.39 -8.04 5.83
N LYS A 36 -17.11 -9.35 5.81
CA LYS A 36 -17.98 -10.39 6.42
C LYS A 36 -17.93 -10.46 7.95
N LYS A 37 -17.10 -9.64 8.63
CA LYS A 37 -17.12 -9.51 10.10
C LYS A 37 -17.68 -8.15 10.52
N LYS A 38 -18.75 -8.20 11.32
CA LYS A 38 -19.17 -7.08 12.18
C LYS A 38 -18.08 -6.85 13.22
N ASP A 39 -17.59 -5.62 13.33
CA ASP A 39 -16.79 -5.21 14.47
C ASP A 39 -17.62 -5.35 15.77
N ALA A 40 -16.99 -5.42 16.95
CA ALA A 40 -17.64 -5.61 18.26
C ALA A 40 -18.65 -4.50 18.64
N ARG A 41 -18.80 -3.48 17.78
CA ARG A 41 -19.74 -2.35 17.88
C ARG A 41 -20.80 -2.32 16.77
N GLY A 42 -20.86 -3.33 15.90
CA GLY A 42 -21.88 -3.44 14.85
C GLY A 42 -21.72 -2.46 13.67
N ILE A 43 -20.58 -1.77 13.55
CA ILE A 43 -20.35 -0.78 12.48
C ILE A 43 -19.45 -1.38 11.40
N ILE A 44 -19.96 -1.37 10.16
CA ILE A 44 -19.25 -1.84 8.97
C ILE A 44 -18.40 -0.68 8.45
N ALA A 45 -17.21 -0.48 9.02
CA ALA A 45 -16.30 0.57 8.56
C ALA A 45 -15.56 0.10 7.28
N LYS A 46 -15.92 0.68 6.14
CA LYS A 46 -15.19 0.56 4.88
C LYS A 46 -13.83 1.24 5.02
N THR A 47 -12.81 0.52 5.47
CA THR A 47 -11.50 1.13 5.70
C THR A 47 -10.76 1.28 4.37
N LEU A 48 -10.62 2.54 3.93
CA LEU A 48 -9.78 2.91 2.79
C LEU A 48 -8.35 3.11 3.27
N TYR A 49 -7.42 2.42 2.61
CA TYR A 49 -5.98 2.53 2.81
C TYR A 49 -5.36 3.18 1.58
N PRO A 50 -5.40 4.52 1.47
CA PRO A 50 -4.77 5.22 0.37
C PRO A 50 -3.26 5.31 0.60
N THR A 51 -2.53 5.17 -0.49
CA THR A 51 -1.10 5.38 -0.58
C THR A 51 -0.83 6.28 -1.77
N PHE A 52 -0.02 7.31 -1.58
CA PHE A 52 0.38 8.20 -2.66
C PHE A 52 1.87 8.44 -2.58
N GLY A 53 2.53 8.54 -3.73
CA GLY A 53 3.96 8.66 -3.80
C GLY A 53 4.43 9.39 -5.05
N ALA A 54 5.56 10.04 -4.90
CA ALA A 54 6.31 10.62 -6.00
C ALA A 54 7.77 10.16 -5.89
N VAL A 55 8.35 9.81 -7.03
CA VAL A 55 9.73 9.41 -7.15
C VAL A 55 10.39 10.32 -8.17
N PHE A 56 11.50 10.91 -7.76
CA PHE A 56 12.38 11.69 -8.62
C PHE A 56 13.69 10.95 -8.83
N ASN A 57 14.00 10.64 -10.09
CA ASN A 57 15.24 10.01 -10.50
C ASN A 57 16.12 11.06 -11.18
N LYS A 58 17.33 11.25 -10.68
CA LYS A 58 18.36 12.13 -11.24
C LYS A 58 19.64 11.31 -11.39
N ASP A 59 19.95 10.91 -12.61
CA ASP A 59 21.13 10.11 -12.95
C ASP A 59 21.21 8.84 -12.08
N ASN A 60 22.23 8.72 -11.22
CA ASN A 60 22.42 7.59 -10.31
C ASN A 60 21.70 7.74 -8.94
N ASN A 61 20.96 8.83 -8.73
CA ASN A 61 20.26 9.12 -7.49
C ASN A 61 18.74 8.98 -7.67
N ARG A 62 18.12 8.22 -6.77
CA ARG A 62 16.68 8.01 -6.72
C ARG A 62 16.13 8.48 -5.38
N PHE A 63 15.28 9.51 -5.44
CA PHE A 63 14.57 10.05 -4.30
C PHE A 63 13.10 9.62 -4.38
N ALA A 64 12.62 8.88 -3.40
CA ALA A 64 11.23 8.45 -3.32
C ALA A 64 10.58 9.01 -2.06
N LEU A 65 9.48 9.73 -2.23
CA LEU A 65 8.66 10.26 -1.15
C LEU A 65 7.27 9.66 -1.26
N ARG A 66 6.82 8.94 -0.22
CA ARG A 66 5.55 8.23 -0.22
C ARG A 66 4.80 8.49 1.08
N PHE A 67 3.53 8.83 0.99
CA PHE A 67 2.62 8.74 2.12
C PHE A 67 1.89 7.41 2.03
N VAL A 68 2.07 6.57 3.04
CA VAL A 68 1.52 5.21 3.08
C VAL A 68 0.67 5.08 4.33
N LYS A 69 -0.56 4.62 4.17
CA LYS A 69 -1.41 4.14 5.25
C LYS A 69 -1.67 2.66 5.04
N GLN A 70 -1.01 1.81 5.82
CA GLN A 70 -1.06 0.35 5.71
C GLN A 70 -1.49 -0.27 7.04
N VAL A 71 -2.25 -1.38 6.98
CA VAL A 71 -2.59 -2.21 8.14
C VAL A 71 -1.39 -2.98 8.65
N GLU A 72 -1.40 -3.30 9.94
CA GLU A 72 -0.53 -4.35 10.45
C GLU A 72 -0.88 -5.67 9.78
N GLY A 73 0.14 -6.41 9.38
CA GLY A 73 -0.05 -7.66 8.67
C GLY A 73 1.23 -8.45 8.54
N VAL A 74 1.06 -9.74 8.24
CA VAL A 74 2.17 -10.60 7.86
C VAL A 74 2.20 -10.67 6.35
N VAL A 75 3.29 -10.18 5.75
CA VAL A 75 3.52 -10.28 4.31
C VAL A 75 4.45 -11.47 4.08
N CYS A 76 3.93 -12.52 3.46
CA CYS A 76 4.72 -13.68 3.06
C CYS A 76 5.00 -13.60 1.55
N SER A 77 6.27 -13.47 1.18
CA SER A 77 6.73 -13.51 -0.22
C SER A 77 7.85 -14.52 -0.35
N GLY A 78 7.74 -15.46 -1.30
CA GLY A 78 8.78 -16.45 -1.58
C GLY A 78 9.13 -17.39 -0.42
N GLY A 79 8.18 -17.68 0.49
CA GLY A 79 8.41 -18.53 1.66
C GLY A 79 8.97 -17.83 2.90
N ILE A 80 9.23 -16.52 2.82
CA ILE A 80 9.65 -15.71 3.97
C ILE A 80 8.48 -14.83 4.40
N CYS A 81 8.12 -14.91 5.68
CA CYS A 81 7.09 -14.08 6.28
C CYS A 81 7.72 -12.96 7.11
N ARG A 82 7.46 -11.71 6.73
CA ARG A 82 7.88 -10.51 7.45
C ARG A 82 6.67 -9.84 8.07
N LEU A 83 6.78 -9.49 9.34
CA LEU A 83 5.81 -8.63 10.01
C LEU A 83 6.00 -7.19 9.51
N GLU A 84 5.00 -6.67 8.82
CA GLU A 84 4.88 -5.24 8.51
C GLU A 84 4.00 -4.61 9.59
N PRO A 85 4.55 -3.74 10.46
CA PRO A 85 3.74 -3.04 11.44
C PRO A 85 2.78 -2.06 10.76
N ALA A 86 1.67 -1.74 11.42
CA ALA A 86 0.76 -0.70 10.94
C ALA A 86 1.52 0.61 10.78
N PHE A 87 1.59 1.12 9.55
CA PHE A 87 2.30 2.35 9.22
C PHE A 87 1.31 3.37 8.66
N SER A 88 1.25 4.54 9.27
CA SER A 88 0.46 5.67 8.79
C SER A 88 1.33 6.91 8.85
N GLY A 89 1.95 7.27 7.73
CA GLY A 89 2.85 8.42 7.68
C GLY A 89 3.58 8.59 6.37
N ILE A 90 4.57 9.49 6.39
CA ILE A 90 5.43 9.80 5.25
C ILE A 90 6.71 8.97 5.34
N ARG A 91 7.04 8.27 4.27
CA ARG A 91 8.27 7.51 4.05
C ARG A 91 9.10 8.21 2.99
N PHE A 92 10.27 8.69 3.39
CA PHE A 92 11.29 9.18 2.47
C PHE A 92 12.36 8.11 2.29
N ASN A 93 12.78 7.86 1.05
CA ASN A 93 13.82 6.91 0.70
C ASN A 93 14.75 7.56 -0.33
N MET A 94 16.05 7.52 -0.06
CA MET A 94 17.09 7.99 -0.96
C MET A 94 18.00 6.80 -1.27
N ASN A 95 18.12 6.46 -2.54
CA ASN A 95 19.04 5.44 -3.01
C ASN A 95 20.04 6.08 -3.98
N THR A 96 21.32 5.90 -3.71
CA THR A 96 22.44 6.43 -4.49
C THR A 96 23.34 5.27 -4.85
N ILE A 97 23.67 5.16 -6.13
CA ILE A 97 24.62 4.17 -6.64
C ILE A 97 25.91 4.91 -7.01
N PHE A 98 26.99 4.59 -6.29
CA PHE A 98 28.34 5.12 -6.51
C PHE A 98 29.05 4.39 -7.66
#